data_AF-E9EIZ4-F1
#
_entry.id   AF-E9EIZ4-F1
#
_cell.length_a   1.000
_cell.length_b   1.000
_cell.length_c   1.000
_cell.angle_alpha   90.00
_cell.angle_beta   90.00
_cell.angle_gamma   90.00
#
_symmetry.space_group_name_H-M   'P 1'
#
loop_
_entity.id
_entity.type
_entity.pdbx_description
1 polymer ?
#
loop_
_entity_poly.entity_id
_entity_poly.type
_entity_poly.pdbx_seq_one_letter_code
_entity_poly.pdbx_strand_id
1 'polypeptide(L)'
;MSFSITPRVFSVLCLAVASVAGQWSGNYNTTSVPRRLDPAAKCWIKSLAQRPYTAIYPCTCTGGEVWPDCNWQDALLFNAVRNADCRCATTGDLQNEPESLKAYGQKKPNAVTQCLCDPVAGNEADTDGLVVPAPDCWCPAQSLKEKSGLSEAKESQVVPETPPCGASIQQCRDELNKSGHPPKNVCQHLMQYKPTEISEPLKSRLPNCSISSLTEVCKGI
;
A
#
# COMPACT_ATOMS: atom_id res chain seq x y z
N MET A 1 -58.82 14.57 30.08
CA MET A 1 -58.80 13.09 30.10
C MET A 1 -57.74 12.63 29.10
N SER A 2 -56.97 11.63 29.50
CA SER A 2 -55.58 11.38 29.11
C SER A 2 -55.36 10.98 27.64
N PHE A 3 -54.33 11.55 27.01
CA PHE A 3 -53.73 11.06 25.77
C PHE A 3 -52.72 9.95 26.13
N SER A 4 -52.95 8.73 25.66
CA SER A 4 -52.02 7.62 25.83
C SER A 4 -51.17 7.50 24.56
N ILE A 5 -49.90 7.90 24.65
CA ILE A 5 -48.90 7.76 23.59
C ILE A 5 -48.18 6.43 23.83
N THR A 6 -48.42 5.43 22.99
CA THR A 6 -47.57 4.23 22.90
C THR A 6 -46.30 4.56 22.11
N PRO A 7 -45.09 4.43 22.67
CA PRO A 7 -43.88 4.51 21.87
C PRO A 7 -43.64 3.16 21.19
N ARG A 8 -43.57 3.19 19.85
CA ARG A 8 -43.00 2.10 19.06
C ARG A 8 -41.50 2.10 19.30
N VAL A 9 -41.01 1.10 20.03
CA VAL A 9 -39.58 0.84 20.20
C VAL A 9 -39.06 0.29 18.86
N PHE A 10 -38.47 1.17 18.05
CA PHE A 10 -37.58 0.74 16.98
C PHE A 10 -36.31 0.22 17.63
N SER A 11 -36.20 -1.09 17.79
CA SER A 11 -34.93 -1.75 18.09
C SER A 11 -33.97 -1.53 16.92
N VAL A 12 -33.17 -0.47 17.02
CA VAL A 12 -31.97 -0.28 16.23
C VAL A 12 -30.98 -1.34 16.72
N LEU A 13 -30.98 -2.51 16.09
CA LEU A 13 -29.88 -3.45 16.20
C LEU A 13 -28.64 -2.79 15.59
N CYS A 14 -27.83 -2.17 16.44
CA CYS A 14 -26.45 -1.87 16.11
C CYS A 14 -25.75 -3.19 15.81
N LEU A 15 -25.52 -3.47 14.53
CA LEU A 15 -24.58 -4.49 14.07
C LEU A 15 -23.20 -4.07 14.58
N ALA A 16 -22.83 -4.56 15.76
CA ALA A 16 -21.45 -4.57 16.18
C ALA A 16 -20.70 -5.44 15.16
N VAL A 17 -19.93 -4.81 14.28
CA VAL A 17 -18.96 -5.50 13.43
C VAL A 17 -17.86 -5.95 14.37
N ALA A 18 -18.05 -7.09 15.02
CA ALA A 18 -16.94 -7.82 15.62
C ALA A 18 -16.00 -8.15 14.45
N SER A 19 -14.84 -7.50 14.40
CA SER A 19 -13.79 -7.81 13.45
C SER A 19 -13.42 -9.28 13.62
N VAL A 20 -13.90 -10.11 12.69
CA VAL A 20 -13.59 -11.53 12.67
C VAL A 20 -12.10 -11.64 12.33
N ALA A 21 -11.29 -12.15 13.25
CA ALA A 21 -9.90 -12.47 12.97
C ALA A 21 -9.82 -13.34 11.70
N GLY A 22 -9.04 -12.90 10.71
CA GLY A 22 -8.96 -13.54 9.40
C GLY A 22 -9.79 -12.90 8.28
N GLN A 23 -10.54 -11.83 8.55
CA GLN A 23 -11.20 -11.04 7.50
C GLN A 23 -10.26 -9.97 6.93
N TRP A 24 -10.25 -9.85 5.60
CA TRP A 24 -9.54 -8.80 4.88
C TRP A 24 -10.33 -7.49 4.91
N SER A 25 -9.63 -6.35 5.00
CA SER A 25 -10.21 -5.01 4.90
C SER A 25 -9.42 -4.12 3.93
N GLY A 26 -10.01 -2.98 3.56
CA GLY A 26 -9.43 -2.04 2.60
C GLY A 26 -9.74 -2.42 1.15
N ASN A 27 -8.81 -2.14 0.25
CA ASN A 27 -8.94 -2.42 -1.17
C ASN A 27 -7.60 -2.86 -1.75
N TYR A 28 -7.62 -3.79 -2.70
CA TYR A 28 -6.42 -4.14 -3.46
C TYR A 28 -6.24 -3.21 -4.66
N ASN A 29 -5.03 -3.07 -5.18
CA ASN A 29 -4.74 -2.26 -6.36
C ASN A 29 -3.88 -3.08 -7.34
N THR A 30 -4.35 -3.25 -8.58
CA THR A 30 -3.58 -3.94 -9.63
C THR A 30 -2.94 -2.99 -10.65
N THR A 31 -3.00 -1.68 -10.42
CA THR A 31 -2.31 -0.69 -11.24
C THR A 31 -0.81 -0.94 -11.22
N SER A 32 -0.26 -1.15 -12.42
CA SER A 32 1.18 -1.34 -12.61
C SER A 32 1.97 -0.12 -12.17
N VAL A 33 3.03 -0.33 -11.39
CA VAL A 33 4.01 0.69 -11.03
C VAL A 33 5.37 0.37 -11.66
N PRO A 34 6.25 1.36 -11.90
CA PRO A 34 7.57 1.11 -12.46
C PRO A 34 8.35 0.07 -11.65
N ARG A 35 8.93 -0.92 -12.34
CA ARG A 35 9.76 -1.95 -11.71
C ARG A 35 10.94 -1.31 -11.00
N ARG A 36 11.24 -1.80 -9.78
CA ARG A 36 12.39 -1.35 -8.96
C ARG A 36 12.34 0.13 -8.55
N LEU A 37 11.19 0.79 -8.71
CA LEU A 37 10.96 2.08 -8.07
C LEU A 37 10.55 1.83 -6.62
N ASP A 38 11.20 2.53 -5.69
CA ASP A 38 10.84 2.45 -4.29
C ASP A 38 9.43 3.04 -4.09
N PRO A 39 8.54 2.34 -3.36
CA PRO A 39 7.26 2.91 -2.95
C PRO A 39 7.49 4.08 -1.98
N ALA A 40 6.43 4.85 -1.72
CA ALA A 40 6.50 5.94 -0.72
C ALA A 40 7.03 5.40 0.62
N ALA A 41 7.81 6.22 1.35
CA ALA A 41 8.51 5.78 2.56
C ALA A 41 7.57 5.13 3.60
N LYS A 42 6.33 5.61 3.72
CA LYS A 42 5.27 5.07 4.60
C LYS A 42 4.84 3.63 4.26
N CYS A 43 5.08 3.19 3.03
CA CYS A 43 4.63 1.90 2.51
C CYS A 43 5.62 0.77 2.82
N TRP A 44 6.88 1.09 3.06
CA TRP A 44 7.89 0.10 3.36
C TRP A 44 7.58 -0.68 4.65
N ILE A 45 7.83 -1.99 4.59
CA ILE A 45 8.00 -2.81 5.79
C ILE A 45 9.44 -2.63 6.28
N LYS A 46 9.68 -2.79 7.58
CA LYS A 46 10.97 -2.44 8.21
C LYS A 46 12.13 -3.21 7.60
N SER A 47 11.91 -4.48 7.29
CA SER A 47 12.90 -5.43 6.80
C SER A 47 13.34 -5.21 5.35
N LEU A 48 12.57 -4.42 4.57
CA LEU A 48 12.92 -4.02 3.20
C LEU A 48 13.32 -2.55 3.08
N ALA A 49 13.07 -1.73 4.11
CA ALA A 49 13.41 -0.30 4.10
C ALA A 49 14.93 -0.03 4.10
N GLN A 50 15.74 -0.95 4.65
CA GLN A 50 17.19 -0.77 4.83
C GLN A 50 17.95 -2.07 4.59
N ARG A 51 19.23 -1.97 4.16
CA ARG A 51 20.10 -3.12 3.94
C ARG A 51 20.86 -3.52 5.21
N PRO A 52 21.18 -4.82 5.41
CA PRO A 52 20.76 -5.96 4.58
C PRO A 52 19.26 -6.22 4.72
N TYR A 53 18.62 -6.64 3.62
CA TYR A 53 17.20 -6.99 3.66
C TYR A 53 17.00 -8.25 4.51
N THR A 54 16.02 -8.21 5.41
CA THR A 54 15.76 -9.28 6.40
C THR A 54 14.34 -9.83 6.32
N ALA A 55 13.61 -9.50 5.25
CA ALA A 55 12.24 -9.97 5.08
C ALA A 55 12.21 -11.49 5.01
N ILE A 56 11.17 -12.08 5.59
CA ILE A 56 10.93 -13.52 5.52
C ILE A 56 9.85 -13.82 4.50
N TYR A 57 10.08 -14.87 3.72
CA TYR A 57 9.23 -15.30 2.62
C TYR A 57 9.62 -16.71 2.17
N PRO A 58 8.71 -17.47 1.53
CA PRO A 58 7.31 -17.14 1.27
C PRO A 58 6.44 -17.21 2.53
N CYS A 59 5.45 -16.32 2.60
CA CYS A 59 4.43 -16.30 3.65
C CYS A 59 3.03 -16.53 3.07
N THR A 60 2.18 -17.19 3.85
CA THR A 60 0.75 -17.29 3.61
C THR A 60 0.01 -16.53 4.70
N CYS A 61 -0.81 -15.57 4.29
CA CYS A 61 -1.50 -14.63 5.16
C CYS A 61 -3.01 -14.74 5.05
N THR A 62 -3.70 -14.44 6.14
CA THR A 62 -5.15 -14.32 6.22
C THR A 62 -5.52 -13.03 6.94
N GLY A 63 -6.51 -12.33 6.39
CA GLY A 63 -6.95 -11.05 6.92
C GLY A 63 -5.87 -9.98 6.93
N GLY A 64 -6.21 -8.85 7.53
CA GLY A 64 -5.37 -7.65 7.54
C GLY A 64 -5.92 -6.55 6.64
N GLU A 65 -5.31 -5.38 6.76
CA GLU A 65 -5.70 -4.17 6.06
C GLU A 65 -4.81 -3.97 4.82
N VAL A 66 -5.42 -3.99 3.64
CA VAL A 66 -4.72 -3.73 2.38
C VAL A 66 -4.71 -2.22 2.11
N TRP A 67 -3.52 -1.70 1.84
CA TRP A 67 -3.29 -0.27 1.57
C TRP A 67 -3.13 -0.06 0.06
N PRO A 68 -4.19 0.38 -0.66
CA PRO A 68 -4.20 0.42 -2.13
C PRO A 68 -3.27 1.48 -2.74
N ASP A 69 -2.88 2.51 -1.97
CA ASP A 69 -1.92 3.54 -2.41
C ASP A 69 -0.47 3.08 -2.27
N CYS A 70 -0.25 1.92 -1.63
CA CYS A 70 1.06 1.35 -1.40
C CYS A 70 1.25 0.14 -2.32
N ASN A 71 1.78 0.40 -3.52
CA ASN A 71 2.12 -0.62 -4.50
C ASN A 71 3.63 -0.69 -4.70
N TRP A 72 4.14 -1.90 -4.85
CA TRP A 72 5.54 -2.13 -5.15
C TRP A 72 5.68 -3.24 -6.19
N GLN A 73 6.47 -2.98 -7.23
CA GLN A 73 6.68 -3.92 -8.33
C GLN A 73 8.13 -4.42 -8.33
N ASP A 74 8.27 -5.72 -8.08
CA ASP A 74 9.49 -6.48 -8.34
C ASP A 74 9.17 -7.65 -9.30
N ALA A 75 9.36 -8.91 -8.89
CA ALA A 75 8.92 -10.07 -9.66
C ALA A 75 7.39 -10.15 -9.80
N LEU A 76 6.66 -9.71 -8.76
CA LEU A 76 5.21 -9.58 -8.72
C LEU A 76 4.82 -8.13 -8.38
N LEU A 77 3.56 -7.79 -8.64
CA LEU A 77 2.95 -6.57 -8.10
C LEU A 77 2.46 -6.89 -6.68
N PHE A 78 2.89 -6.11 -5.71
CA PHE A 78 2.49 -6.26 -4.31
C PHE A 78 1.69 -5.06 -3.84
N ASN A 79 0.76 -5.30 -2.91
CA ASN A 79 0.15 -4.26 -2.07
C ASN A 79 0.69 -4.39 -0.65
N ALA A 80 0.86 -3.25 0.02
CA ALA A 80 1.20 -3.27 1.44
C ALA A 80 0.00 -3.76 2.25
N VAL A 81 0.27 -4.63 3.21
CA VAL A 81 -0.71 -5.17 4.14
C VAL A 81 -0.22 -4.90 5.56
N ARG A 82 -1.15 -4.52 6.44
CA ARG A 82 -0.88 -4.31 7.87
C ARG A 82 -1.79 -5.20 8.71
N ASN A 83 -1.30 -5.60 9.88
CA ASN A 83 -2.06 -6.41 10.84
C ASN A 83 -2.56 -7.74 10.24
N ALA A 84 -1.79 -8.35 9.34
CA ALA A 84 -2.12 -9.65 8.79
C ALA A 84 -1.78 -10.79 9.77
N ASP A 85 -2.57 -11.86 9.75
CA ASP A 85 -2.21 -13.11 10.42
C ASP A 85 -1.54 -14.04 9.42
N CYS A 86 -0.24 -14.30 9.61
CA CYS A 86 0.59 -14.99 8.63
C CYS A 86 1.35 -16.17 9.24
N ARG A 87 1.70 -17.11 8.37
CA ARG A 87 2.73 -18.12 8.60
C ARG A 87 3.72 -18.07 7.45
N CYS A 88 5.00 -18.15 7.76
CA CYS A 88 6.06 -18.11 6.76
C CYS A 88 6.91 -19.37 6.80
N ALA A 89 7.41 -19.75 5.64
CA ALA A 89 8.48 -20.74 5.56
C ALA A 89 9.79 -20.14 6.08
N THR A 90 10.68 -21.00 6.54
CA THR A 90 12.08 -20.66 6.86
C THR A 90 12.97 -20.69 5.62
N THR A 91 12.47 -21.20 4.49
CA THR A 91 13.18 -21.27 3.21
C THR A 91 13.01 -19.96 2.44
N GLY A 92 14.10 -19.34 1.96
CA GLY A 92 14.04 -18.10 1.17
C GLY A 92 13.66 -18.30 -0.31
N ASP A 93 12.89 -19.34 -0.66
CA ASP A 93 12.52 -19.65 -2.05
C ASP A 93 11.02 -19.41 -2.28
N LEU A 94 10.69 -18.33 -2.99
CA LEU A 94 9.30 -17.95 -3.34
C LEU A 94 8.64 -18.91 -4.33
N GLN A 95 9.42 -19.68 -5.11
CA GLN A 95 8.90 -20.58 -6.13
C GLN A 95 8.57 -21.96 -5.56
N ASN A 96 9.29 -22.36 -4.51
CA ASN A 96 9.15 -23.67 -3.90
C ASN A 96 8.64 -23.57 -2.46
N GLU A 97 7.37 -23.21 -2.30
CA GLU A 97 6.71 -23.23 -0.98
C GLU A 97 6.72 -24.66 -0.39
N PRO A 98 7.15 -24.84 0.87
CA PRO A 98 7.15 -26.15 1.52
C PRO A 98 5.73 -26.69 1.71
N GLU A 99 5.59 -28.00 1.78
CA GLU A 99 4.28 -28.66 1.89
C GLU A 99 3.50 -28.22 3.14
N SER A 100 4.19 -27.94 4.25
CA SER A 100 3.56 -27.44 5.48
C SER A 100 2.89 -26.07 5.27
N LEU A 101 3.54 -25.15 4.55
CA LEU A 101 2.97 -23.83 4.24
C LEU A 101 1.78 -23.95 3.29
N LYS A 102 1.88 -24.82 2.28
CA LYS A 102 0.76 -25.12 1.36
C LYS A 102 -0.44 -25.69 2.11
N ALA A 103 -0.20 -26.66 3.00
CA ALA A 103 -1.23 -27.29 3.81
C ALA A 103 -1.88 -26.27 4.77
N TYR A 104 -1.11 -25.35 5.34
CA TYR A 104 -1.63 -24.24 6.11
C TYR A 104 -2.60 -23.39 5.28
N GLY A 105 -2.17 -22.95 4.09
CA GLY A 105 -2.99 -22.13 3.19
C GLY A 105 -4.29 -22.82 2.76
N GLN A 106 -4.23 -24.11 2.43
CA GLN A 106 -5.43 -24.88 2.03
C GLN A 106 -6.48 -25.02 3.13
N LYS A 107 -6.05 -25.03 4.40
CA LYS A 107 -6.96 -25.11 5.56
C LYS A 107 -7.60 -23.76 5.90
N LYS A 108 -7.11 -22.67 5.33
CA LYS A 108 -7.54 -21.31 5.65
C LYS A 108 -8.35 -20.71 4.48
N PRO A 109 -9.64 -20.39 4.68
CA PRO A 109 -10.38 -19.67 3.66
C PRO A 109 -9.72 -18.30 3.43
N ASN A 110 -9.73 -17.83 2.18
CA ASN A 110 -9.19 -16.52 1.79
C ASN A 110 -7.70 -16.32 2.07
N ALA A 111 -6.93 -17.41 2.14
CA ALA A 111 -5.48 -17.35 2.29
C ALA A 111 -4.82 -16.75 1.04
N VAL A 112 -3.96 -15.75 1.26
CA VAL A 112 -3.14 -15.09 0.24
C VAL A 112 -1.71 -15.60 0.40
N THR A 113 -1.17 -16.19 -0.64
CA THR A 113 0.14 -16.86 -0.64
C THR A 113 1.25 -15.97 -1.21
N GLN A 114 2.50 -16.39 -1.08
CA GLN A 114 3.69 -15.67 -1.56
C GLN A 114 3.83 -14.24 -1.04
N CYS A 115 3.30 -13.94 0.16
CA CYS A 115 3.57 -12.67 0.83
C CYS A 115 5.02 -12.62 1.35
N LEU A 116 5.53 -11.41 1.56
CA LEU A 116 6.80 -11.12 2.19
C LEU A 116 6.53 -10.32 3.45
N CYS A 117 7.04 -10.72 4.61
CA CYS A 117 6.71 -10.08 5.88
C CYS A 117 7.94 -9.68 6.68
N ASP A 118 7.75 -8.73 7.61
CA ASP A 118 8.78 -8.40 8.59
C ASP A 118 9.06 -9.60 9.51
N PRO A 119 10.33 -9.89 9.84
CA PRO A 119 10.65 -10.91 10.82
C PRO A 119 10.31 -10.43 12.24
N VAL A 120 10.08 -11.37 13.16
CA VAL A 120 10.07 -11.11 14.60
C VAL A 120 11.33 -11.72 15.20
N ALA A 121 12.07 -10.92 15.97
CA ALA A 121 13.28 -11.40 16.64
C ALA A 121 12.94 -12.52 17.64
N GLY A 122 13.67 -13.62 17.58
CA GLY A 122 13.54 -14.73 18.54
C GLY A 122 12.33 -15.64 18.33
N ASN A 123 11.61 -15.52 17.22
CA ASN A 123 10.56 -16.48 16.89
C ASN A 123 11.20 -17.76 16.31
N GLU A 124 11.02 -18.86 17.04
CA GLU A 124 11.36 -20.20 16.57
C GLU A 124 10.27 -20.73 15.64
N ALA A 125 10.65 -21.66 14.76
CA ALA A 125 9.69 -22.38 13.94
C ALA A 125 8.79 -23.25 14.83
N ASP A 126 7.51 -23.31 14.49
CA ASP A 126 6.54 -24.20 15.12
C ASP A 126 6.79 -25.66 14.73
N THR A 127 5.95 -26.57 15.21
CA THR A 127 6.06 -28.01 14.95
C THR A 127 5.95 -28.37 13.47
N ASP A 128 5.38 -27.49 12.65
CA ASP A 128 5.24 -27.66 11.20
C ASP A 128 6.39 -26.99 10.43
N GLY A 129 7.40 -26.47 11.15
CA GLY A 129 8.55 -25.78 10.58
C GLY A 129 8.21 -24.38 10.06
N LEU A 130 7.06 -23.81 10.44
CA LEU A 130 6.59 -22.50 10.03
C LEU A 130 6.84 -21.46 11.13
N VAL A 131 7.09 -20.21 10.74
CA VAL A 131 7.27 -19.13 11.70
C VAL A 131 6.14 -18.12 11.62
N VAL A 132 5.86 -17.49 12.75
CA VAL A 132 4.93 -16.35 12.81
C VAL A 132 5.74 -15.08 12.55
N PRO A 133 5.48 -14.34 11.46
CA PRO A 133 6.18 -13.08 11.19
C PRO A 133 5.54 -11.93 11.97
N ALA A 134 6.08 -10.73 11.79
CA ALA A 134 5.46 -9.49 12.25
C ALA A 134 4.24 -9.18 11.35
N PRO A 135 3.32 -8.31 11.80
CA PRO A 135 2.05 -8.07 11.13
C PRO A 135 2.15 -7.32 9.79
N ASP A 136 3.30 -6.73 9.48
CA ASP A 136 3.48 -5.87 8.31
C ASP A 136 4.09 -6.68 7.15
N CYS A 137 3.36 -6.71 6.04
CA CYS A 137 3.71 -7.53 4.88
C CYS A 137 3.51 -6.78 3.55
N TRP A 138 4.08 -7.35 2.50
CA TRP A 138 3.75 -7.12 1.11
C TRP A 138 3.11 -8.39 0.55
N CYS A 139 1.88 -8.30 0.05
CA CYS A 139 1.16 -9.45 -0.50
C CYS A 139 0.86 -9.25 -2.00
N PRO A 140 0.94 -10.29 -2.83
CA PRO A 140 0.71 -10.16 -4.27
C PRO A 140 -0.70 -9.65 -4.59
N ALA A 141 -0.79 -8.59 -5.39
CA ALA A 141 -2.06 -7.96 -5.78
C ALA A 141 -3.01 -8.95 -6.48
N GLN A 142 -2.47 -9.83 -7.32
CA GLN A 142 -3.27 -10.87 -8.00
C GLN A 142 -3.84 -11.90 -7.02
N SER A 143 -3.06 -12.34 -6.02
CA SER A 143 -3.53 -13.28 -5.00
C SER A 143 -4.58 -12.62 -4.09
N LEU A 144 -4.38 -11.35 -3.73
CA LEU A 144 -5.39 -10.54 -3.04
C LEU A 144 -6.70 -10.46 -3.84
N LYS A 145 -6.63 -10.16 -5.14
CA LYS A 145 -7.80 -10.12 -6.02
C LYS A 145 -8.59 -11.44 -6.04
N GLU A 146 -7.89 -12.57 -6.07
CA GLU A 146 -8.52 -13.88 -6.17
C GLU A 146 -9.04 -14.42 -4.85
N LYS A 147 -8.43 -14.05 -3.71
CA LYS A 147 -8.64 -14.72 -2.43
C LYS A 147 -9.25 -13.83 -1.34
N SER A 148 -9.04 -12.52 -1.37
CA SER A 148 -9.39 -11.66 -0.24
C SER A 148 -10.89 -11.34 -0.13
N GLY A 149 -11.63 -11.43 -1.24
CA GLY A 149 -13.01 -10.96 -1.33
C GLY A 149 -13.16 -9.43 -1.30
N LEU A 150 -12.05 -8.69 -1.35
CA LEU A 150 -12.06 -7.23 -1.45
C LEU A 150 -12.42 -6.77 -2.86
N SER A 151 -12.87 -5.54 -2.98
CA SER A 151 -12.97 -4.88 -4.29
C SER A 151 -11.64 -4.22 -4.66
N GLU A 152 -11.38 -4.15 -5.96
CA GLU A 152 -10.32 -3.31 -6.50
C GLU A 152 -10.54 -1.86 -6.06
N ALA A 153 -9.47 -1.21 -5.63
CA ALA A 153 -9.43 0.22 -5.49
C ALA A 153 -9.76 0.77 -6.86
N LYS A 154 -10.85 1.56 -6.93
CA LYS A 154 -11.09 2.35 -8.12
C LYS A 154 -9.80 3.14 -8.32
N GLU A 155 -9.18 3.00 -9.49
CA GLU A 155 -8.16 3.93 -9.94
C GLU A 155 -8.71 5.29 -9.57
N SER A 156 -8.07 5.96 -8.61
CA SER A 156 -8.54 7.26 -8.16
C SER A 156 -8.61 8.06 -9.44
N GLN A 157 -9.82 8.29 -9.96
CA GLN A 157 -10.04 9.30 -10.96
C GLN A 157 -9.41 10.50 -10.30
N VAL A 158 -8.29 10.92 -10.87
CA VAL A 158 -7.59 12.12 -10.48
C VAL A 158 -8.71 13.14 -10.35
N VAL A 159 -9.09 13.47 -9.11
CA VAL A 159 -10.03 14.55 -8.87
C VAL A 159 -9.35 15.69 -9.62
N PRO A 160 -10.00 16.31 -10.63
CA PRO A 160 -9.38 17.42 -11.31
C PRO A 160 -8.99 18.41 -10.21
N GLU A 161 -7.69 18.50 -9.91
CA GLU A 161 -7.21 19.46 -8.94
C GLU A 161 -7.64 20.81 -9.51
N THR A 162 -8.53 21.47 -8.78
CA THR A 162 -8.98 22.83 -9.05
C THR A 162 -7.78 23.62 -9.54
N PRO A 163 -7.84 24.25 -10.73
CA PRO A 163 -6.67 24.87 -11.32
C PRO A 163 -6.00 25.79 -10.28
N PRO A 164 -4.69 25.62 -10.01
CA PRO A 164 -4.00 26.42 -9.02
C PRO A 164 -4.21 27.90 -9.33
N CYS A 165 -4.72 28.68 -8.37
CA CYS A 165 -4.84 30.12 -8.51
C CYS A 165 -3.48 30.70 -8.96
N GLY A 166 -3.46 31.68 -9.87
CA GLY A 166 -2.21 32.18 -10.49
C GLY A 166 -1.09 32.57 -9.51
N ALA A 167 -1.42 32.89 -8.26
CA ALA A 167 -0.46 33.12 -7.18
C ALA A 167 0.41 31.88 -6.85
N SER A 168 -0.14 30.66 -6.87
CA SER A 168 0.61 29.43 -6.52
C SER A 168 1.52 28.96 -7.66
N ILE A 169 1.17 29.23 -8.92
CA ILE A 169 2.04 28.95 -10.08
C ILE A 169 3.29 29.82 -10.03
N GLN A 170 3.14 31.11 -9.71
CA GLN A 170 4.28 32.02 -9.62
C GLN A 170 5.20 31.66 -8.44
N GLN A 171 4.64 31.33 -7.28
CA GLN A 171 5.43 30.84 -6.14
C GLN A 171 6.21 29.56 -6.49
N CYS A 172 5.56 28.60 -7.16
CA CYS A 172 6.22 27.38 -7.59
C CYS A 172 7.35 27.65 -8.61
N ARG A 173 7.16 28.60 -9.54
CA ARG A 173 8.21 29.03 -10.47
C ARG A 173 9.42 29.63 -9.74
N ASP A 174 9.16 30.48 -8.76
CA ASP A 174 10.21 31.13 -7.98
C ASP A 174 10.99 30.12 -7.12
N GLU A 175 10.31 29.13 -6.54
CA GLU A 175 10.93 28.01 -5.83
C GLU A 175 11.77 27.15 -6.77
N LEU A 176 11.27 26.80 -7.95
CA LEU A 176 12.01 26.02 -8.95
C LEU A 176 13.32 26.70 -9.33
N ASN A 177 13.28 28.01 -9.58
CA ASN A 177 14.45 28.81 -9.91
C ASN A 177 15.46 28.88 -8.75
N LYS A 178 15.01 28.78 -7.49
CA LYS A 178 15.85 28.83 -6.29
C LYS A 178 16.29 27.45 -5.79
N SER A 179 15.68 26.37 -6.28
CA SER A 179 15.87 24.99 -5.79
C SER A 179 17.29 24.43 -6.02
N GLY A 180 18.10 25.10 -6.82
CA GLY A 180 19.41 24.59 -7.27
C GLY A 180 19.32 23.46 -8.30
N HIS A 181 18.12 23.02 -8.68
CA HIS A 181 17.91 22.13 -9.81
C HIS A 181 17.74 22.94 -11.10
N PRO A 182 18.43 22.58 -12.20
CA PRO A 182 18.19 23.22 -13.48
C PRO A 182 16.72 23.03 -13.88
N PRO A 183 15.92 24.12 -14.07
CA PRO A 183 14.50 24.01 -14.36
C PRO A 183 14.20 23.12 -15.57
N LYS A 184 15.05 23.19 -16.61
CA LYS A 184 14.97 22.35 -17.80
C LYS A 184 15.02 20.85 -17.49
N ASN A 185 15.89 20.43 -16.56
CA ASN A 185 16.03 19.01 -16.20
C ASN A 185 14.81 18.53 -15.41
N VAL A 186 14.30 19.36 -14.49
CA VAL A 186 13.08 19.06 -13.73
C VAL A 186 11.88 18.93 -14.67
N CYS A 187 11.72 19.87 -15.61
CA CYS A 187 10.63 19.85 -16.59
C CYS A 187 10.75 18.69 -17.58
N GLN A 188 11.95 18.36 -18.05
CA GLN A 188 12.16 17.20 -18.91
C GLN A 188 11.78 15.90 -18.19
N HIS A 189 12.19 15.75 -16.92
CA HIS A 189 11.85 14.60 -16.11
C HIS A 189 10.34 14.50 -15.89
N LEU A 190 9.69 15.62 -15.56
CA LEU A 190 8.24 15.71 -15.37
C LEU A 190 7.47 15.28 -16.64
N MET A 191 7.87 15.79 -17.81
CA MET A 191 7.21 15.49 -19.09
C MET A 191 7.46 14.05 -19.55
N GLN A 192 8.65 13.51 -19.28
CA GLN A 192 9.02 12.15 -19.70
C GLN A 192 8.36 11.08 -18.84
N TYR A 193 8.36 11.24 -17.52
CA TYR A 193 7.91 10.21 -16.58
C TYR A 193 6.48 10.43 -16.08
N LYS A 194 5.92 11.64 -16.26
CA LYS A 194 4.56 12.03 -15.84
C LYS A 194 4.21 11.53 -14.42
N PRO A 195 5.05 11.85 -13.42
CA PRO A 195 4.83 11.39 -12.06
C PRO A 195 3.52 11.98 -11.51
N THR A 196 2.83 11.19 -10.69
CA THR A 196 1.59 11.61 -10.03
C THR A 196 1.85 12.45 -8.78
N GLU A 197 3.06 12.38 -8.21
CA GLU A 197 3.49 13.16 -7.05
C GLU A 197 4.93 13.68 -7.21
N ILE A 198 5.25 14.79 -6.54
CA ILE A 198 6.62 15.30 -6.47
C ILE A 198 7.43 14.40 -5.52
N SER A 199 8.60 13.94 -5.95
CA SER A 199 9.47 13.11 -5.10
C SER A 199 9.86 13.84 -3.82
N GLU A 200 9.97 13.13 -2.70
CA GLU A 200 10.30 13.72 -1.39
C GLU A 200 11.56 14.61 -1.40
N PRO A 201 12.66 14.25 -2.08
CA PRO A 201 13.82 15.14 -2.20
C PRO A 201 13.48 16.46 -2.89
N LEU A 202 12.64 16.43 -3.93
CA LEU A 202 12.25 17.61 -4.69
C LEU A 202 11.20 18.44 -3.93
N LYS A 203 10.27 17.78 -3.23
CA LYS A 203 9.24 18.39 -2.39
C LYS A 203 9.84 19.19 -1.24
N SER A 204 10.95 18.74 -0.66
CA SER A 204 11.69 19.49 0.37
C SER A 204 12.22 20.85 -0.12
N ARG A 205 12.47 20.98 -1.43
CA ARG A 205 12.98 22.20 -2.07
C ARG A 205 11.89 23.02 -2.75
N LEU A 206 10.76 22.39 -3.05
CA LEU A 206 9.58 22.97 -3.69
C LEU A 206 8.35 22.78 -2.80
N PRO A 207 8.39 23.26 -1.54
CA PRO A 207 7.35 22.95 -0.55
C PRO A 207 5.96 23.45 -0.95
N ASN A 208 5.88 24.46 -1.81
CA ASN A 208 4.62 25.04 -2.27
C ASN A 208 4.24 24.62 -3.70
N CYS A 209 5.02 23.74 -4.33
CA CYS A 209 4.65 23.16 -5.62
C CYS A 209 3.79 21.90 -5.43
N SER A 210 2.74 21.79 -6.25
CA SER A 210 2.10 20.52 -6.62
C SER A 210 2.60 20.07 -7.99
N ILE A 211 2.30 18.82 -8.39
CA ILE A 211 2.55 18.35 -9.76
C ILE A 211 1.81 19.22 -10.78
N SER A 212 0.58 19.64 -10.47
CA SER A 212 -0.22 20.52 -11.33
C SER A 212 0.46 21.88 -11.54
N SER A 213 0.88 22.55 -10.46
CA SER A 213 1.56 23.84 -10.58
C SER A 213 2.91 23.71 -11.29
N LEU A 214 3.68 22.65 -11.02
CA LEU A 214 4.96 22.43 -11.68
C LEU A 214 4.80 22.12 -13.17
N THR A 215 3.74 21.39 -13.54
CA THR A 215 3.38 21.13 -14.94
C THR A 215 3.08 22.44 -15.67
N GLU A 216 2.31 23.34 -15.06
CA GLU A 216 2.04 24.66 -15.66
C GLU A 216 3.30 25.51 -15.79
N VAL A 217 4.18 25.53 -14.78
CA VAL A 217 5.46 26.24 -14.85
C VAL A 217 6.29 25.73 -16.03
N CYS A 218 6.34 24.42 -16.23
CA CYS A 218 7.10 23.74 -17.28
C CYS A 218 6.56 23.92 -18.70
N LYS A 219 5.32 24.39 -18.89
CA LYS A 219 4.84 24.79 -20.23
C LYS A 219 5.52 26.06 -20.74
N GLY A 220 6.08 26.87 -19.83
CA GLY A 220 6.75 28.13 -20.14
C GLY A 220 8.28 28.06 -20.22
N ILE A 221 8.87 26.85 -20.17
CA ILE A 221 10.33 26.59 -20.21
C ILE A 221 10.63 25.69 -21.41
#